data_AF-A0A7Y2XS76-F1
#
_entry.id   AF-A0A7Y2XS76-F1
#
_cell.length_a   1.000
_cell.length_b   1.000
_cell.length_c   1.000
_cell.angle_alpha   90.00
_cell.angle_beta   90.00
_cell.angle_gamma   90.00
#
_symmetry.space_group_name_H-M   'P 1'
#
loop_
_entity.id
_entity.type
_entity.pdbx_description
1 polymer ?
#
loop_
_entity_poly.entity_id
_entity_poly.type
_entity_poly.pdbx_seq_one_letter_code
_entity_poly.pdbx_strand_id
1 'polypeptide(L)'
;MKLLKSTATVGGATILSRILGFVRDVVLAKMFGASGETDAFFLAFRIPNFMRRLFAEGSFSLAFVPVLSEYKAKGDRQALRDLIDHVTGTLAAVLLVLISIGIFAAPLVLSIFAPGWLVDDRPEFDLSAGMLRITFPY
;
A
#
# COMPACT_ATOMS: atom_id res chain seq x y z
N MET A 1 -12.45 -20.32 23.55
CA MET A 1 -11.79 -21.01 22.40
C MET A 1 -11.81 -20.22 21.09
N LYS A 2 -12.89 -19.49 20.72
CA LYS A 2 -12.94 -18.68 19.48
C LYS A 2 -11.83 -17.62 19.36
N LEU A 3 -11.48 -16.95 20.45
CA LEU A 3 -10.41 -15.93 20.46
C LEU A 3 -9.04 -16.55 20.21
N LEU A 4 -8.66 -17.62 20.92
CA LEU A 4 -7.39 -18.33 20.70
C LEU A 4 -7.23 -18.80 19.25
N LYS A 5 -8.29 -19.35 18.63
CA LYS A 5 -8.26 -19.74 17.22
C LYS A 5 -8.06 -18.55 16.29
N SER A 6 -8.78 -17.45 16.51
CA SER A 6 -8.69 -16.24 15.68
C SER A 6 -7.32 -15.56 15.80
N THR A 7 -6.79 -15.45 17.02
CA THR A 7 -5.44 -14.93 17.28
C THR A 7 -4.37 -15.80 16.64
N ALA A 8 -4.49 -17.13 16.73
CA ALA A 8 -3.55 -18.04 16.09
C ALA A 8 -3.58 -17.93 14.56
N THR A 9 -4.76 -17.78 13.95
CA THR A 9 -4.88 -17.62 12.49
C THR A 9 -4.27 -16.29 12.01
N VAL A 10 -4.62 -15.17 12.64
CA VAL A 10 -4.09 -13.85 12.25
C VAL A 10 -2.60 -13.74 12.55
N GLY A 11 -2.16 -14.22 13.71
CA GLY A 11 -0.76 -14.25 14.10
C GLY A 11 0.08 -15.14 13.18
N GLY A 12 -0.42 -16.32 12.82
CA GLY A 12 0.23 -17.22 11.86
C GLY A 12 0.37 -16.59 10.47
N ALA A 13 -0.69 -15.97 9.96
CA ALA A 13 -0.64 -15.24 8.69
C ALA A 13 0.37 -14.08 8.73
N THR A 14 0.44 -13.36 9.86
CA THR A 14 1.39 -12.25 10.04
C THR A 14 2.84 -12.73 10.06
N ILE A 15 3.14 -13.81 10.80
CA ILE A 15 4.48 -14.39 10.84
C ILE A 15 4.88 -14.91 9.45
N LEU A 16 3.99 -15.63 8.78
CA LEU A 16 4.25 -16.14 7.44
C LEU A 16 4.55 -15.00 6.45
N SER A 17 3.76 -13.92 6.49
CA SER A 17 4.00 -12.74 5.66
C SER A 17 5.36 -12.09 5.96
N ARG A 18 5.79 -12.04 7.23
CA ARG A 18 7.10 -11.50 7.61
C ARG A 18 8.25 -12.38 7.13
N ILE A 19 8.11 -13.71 7.23
CA ILE A 19 9.12 -14.65 6.73
C ILE A 19 9.23 -14.53 5.21
N LEU A 20 8.10 -14.48 4.48
CA LEU A 20 8.11 -14.29 3.03
C LEU A 20 8.74 -12.96 2.63
N GLY A 21 8.45 -11.87 3.36
CA GLY A 21 9.11 -10.58 3.16
C GLY A 21 10.62 -10.65 3.38
N PHE A 22 11.07 -11.32 4.44
CA PHE A 22 12.49 -11.52 4.70
C PHE A 22 13.17 -12.36 3.61
N VAL A 23 12.53 -13.43 3.14
CA VAL A 23 13.04 -14.25 2.04
C VAL A 23 13.17 -13.41 0.77
N ARG A 24 12.18 -12.58 0.43
CA ARG A 24 12.27 -11.64 -0.68
C ARG A 24 13.49 -10.73 -0.54
N ASP A 25 13.71 -10.16 0.64
CA ASP A 25 14.83 -9.24 0.87
C ASP A 25 16.19 -9.95 0.74
N VAL A 26 16.31 -11.21 1.20
CA VAL A 26 17.51 -12.05 1.01
C VAL A 26 17.74 -12.36 -0.47
N VAL A 27 16.69 -12.66 -1.23
CA VAL A 27 16.78 -12.92 -2.68
C VAL A 27 17.26 -11.68 -3.41
N LEU A 28 16.68 -10.51 -3.12
CA LEU A 28 17.10 -9.24 -3.72
C LEU A 28 18.56 -8.93 -3.39
N ALA A 29 18.97 -9.08 -2.12
CA ALA A 29 20.34 -8.86 -1.70
C ALA A 29 21.34 -9.83 -2.37
N LYS A 30 20.97 -11.09 -2.59
CA LYS A 30 21.84 -12.07 -3.27
C LYS A 30 21.93 -11.85 -4.78
N MET A 31 20.85 -11.45 -5.43
CA MET A 31 20.80 -11.29 -6.89
C MET A 31 21.34 -9.94 -7.35
N PHE A 32 20.99 -8.86 -6.66
CA PHE A 32 21.29 -7.49 -7.09
C PHE A 32 22.28 -6.77 -6.18
N GLY A 33 22.49 -7.26 -4.95
CA GLY A 33 23.43 -6.65 -3.99
C GLY A 33 23.06 -5.21 -3.60
N ALA A 34 24.03 -4.50 -3.04
CA ALA A 34 23.96 -3.06 -2.84
C ALA A 34 24.30 -2.36 -4.17
N SER A 35 23.28 -2.13 -4.99
CA SER A 35 23.39 -1.50 -6.31
C SER A 35 22.32 -0.42 -6.47
N GLY A 36 22.56 0.51 -7.40
CA GLY A 36 21.59 1.57 -7.73
C GLY A 36 20.24 1.02 -8.21
N GLU A 37 20.22 -0.15 -8.84
CA GLU A 37 18.98 -0.84 -9.24
C GLU A 37 18.14 -1.29 -8.04
N THR A 38 18.80 -1.86 -7.02
CA THR A 38 18.16 -2.26 -5.76
C THR A 38 17.58 -1.05 -5.03
N ASP A 39 18.33 0.06 -4.98
CA ASP A 39 17.88 1.31 -4.36
C ASP A 39 16.69 1.91 -5.11
N ALA A 40 16.74 1.92 -6.45
CA ALA A 40 15.64 2.37 -7.31
C ALA A 40 14.36 1.57 -7.05
N PHE A 41 14.47 0.24 -6.95
CA PHE A 41 13.35 -0.64 -6.64
C PHE A 41 12.78 -0.37 -5.24
N PHE A 42 13.62 -0.28 -4.21
CA PHE A 42 13.13 -0.07 -2.85
C PHE A 42 12.43 1.27 -2.69
N LEU A 43 12.93 2.33 -3.33
CA LEU A 43 12.25 3.62 -3.34
C LEU A 43 10.88 3.53 -4.04
N ALA A 44 10.85 2.98 -5.25
CA ALA A 44 9.63 2.79 -6.03
C ALA A 44 8.59 1.91 -5.30
N PHE A 45 9.04 0.92 -4.51
CA PHE A 45 8.15 0.07 -3.71
C PHE A 45 7.67 0.75 -2.42
N ARG A 46 8.45 1.66 -1.85
CA ARG A 46 8.13 2.32 -0.58
C ARG A 46 7.02 3.36 -0.71
N ILE A 47 6.99 4.12 -1.81
CA ILE A 47 6.01 5.18 -2.03
C ILE A 47 4.56 4.65 -2.00
N PRO A 48 4.20 3.60 -2.77
CA PRO A 48 2.83 3.06 -2.77
C PRO A 48 2.48 2.44 -1.42
N ASN A 49 3.43 1.76 -0.77
CA ASN A 49 3.22 1.21 0.58
C ASN A 49 2.94 2.29 1.62
N PHE A 50 3.58 3.45 1.52
CA PHE A 50 3.27 4.59 2.39
C PHE A 50 1.84 5.09 2.15
N MET A 51 1.40 5.21 0.89
CA MET A 51 0.01 5.58 0.54
C MET A 51 -1.00 4.56 1.08
N ARG A 52 -0.75 3.26 0.89
CA ARG A 52 -1.57 2.18 1.41
C ARG A 52 -1.75 2.25 2.93
N ARG A 53 -0.66 2.55 3.66
CA ARG A 53 -0.69 2.74 5.12
C ARG A 53 -1.52 3.96 5.52
N LEU A 54 -1.43 5.05 4.76
CA LEU A 54 -2.13 6.30 5.03
C LEU A 54 -3.64 6.18 4.81
N PHE A 55 -4.06 5.54 3.70
CA PHE A 55 -5.46 5.49 3.28
C PHE A 55 -6.22 4.22 3.69
N ALA A 56 -5.57 3.08 3.89
CA ALA A 56 -6.27 1.81 4.09
C ALA A 56 -6.05 1.19 5.48
N GLU A 57 -4.78 1.08 5.93
CA GLU A 57 -4.48 0.31 7.15
C GLU A 57 -4.84 1.05 8.45
N GLY A 58 -4.55 2.35 8.56
CA GLY A 58 -4.69 3.09 9.82
C GLY A 58 -6.00 3.85 9.97
N SER A 59 -6.10 4.96 9.24
CA SER A 59 -7.16 5.96 9.39
C SER A 59 -8.55 5.40 9.04
N PHE A 60 -8.64 4.65 7.93
CA PHE A 60 -9.90 4.11 7.44
C PHE A 60 -10.52 3.09 8.40
N SER A 61 -9.74 2.10 8.86
CA SER A 61 -10.27 1.06 9.76
C SER A 61 -10.75 1.63 11.09
N LEU A 62 -10.07 2.66 11.62
CA LEU A 62 -10.47 3.33 12.86
C LEU A 62 -11.81 4.07 12.73
N ALA A 63 -12.09 4.68 11.57
CA ALA A 63 -13.34 5.39 11.34
C ALA A 63 -14.48 4.46 10.86
N PHE A 64 -14.17 3.50 9.99
CA PHE A 64 -15.16 2.66 9.32
C PHE A 64 -15.71 1.53 10.19
N VAL A 65 -14.85 0.83 10.94
CA VAL A 65 -15.27 -0.35 11.72
C VAL A 65 -16.32 -0.02 12.79
N PRO A 66 -16.21 1.08 13.57
CA PRO A 66 -17.25 1.47 14.52
C PRO A 66 -18.59 1.76 13.85
N VAL A 67 -18.59 2.54 12.75
CA VAL A 67 -19.80 2.91 12.01
C VAL A 67 -20.47 1.67 11.40
N LEU A 68 -19.68 0.78 10.79
CA LEU A 68 -20.17 -0.48 10.24
C LEU A 68 -20.83 -1.35 11.33
N SER A 69 -20.21 -1.40 12.52
CA SER A 69 -20.72 -2.18 13.65
C SER A 69 -22.04 -1.61 14.19
N GLU A 70 -22.18 -0.29 14.23
CA GLU A 70 -23.43 0.38 14.62
C GLU A 70 -24.57 0.08 13.64
N TYR A 71 -24.33 0.21 12.34
CA TYR A 71 -25.33 -0.12 11.31
C TYR A 71 -25.73 -1.59 11.35
N LYS A 72 -24.76 -2.48 11.56
CA LYS A 72 -25.02 -3.91 11.70
C LYS A 72 -25.86 -4.23 12.95
N ALA A 73 -25.64 -3.53 14.06
CA ALA A 73 -26.39 -3.73 15.30
C ALA A 73 -27.85 -3.27 15.19
N LYS A 74 -28.13 -2.22 14.40
CA LYS A 74 -29.51 -1.75 14.14
C LYS A 74 -30.36 -2.74 13.32
N GLY A 75 -29.73 -3.70 12.63
CA GLY A 75 -30.42 -4.77 11.91
C GLY A 75 -31.04 -4.37 10.57
N ASP A 76 -30.94 -3.10 10.16
CA ASP A 76 -31.38 -2.63 8.85
C ASP A 76 -30.38 -3.04 7.77
N ARG A 77 -30.76 -4.07 7.00
CA ARG A 77 -29.93 -4.60 5.91
C ARG A 77 -29.81 -3.63 4.74
N GLN A 78 -30.81 -2.80 4.48
CA GLN A 78 -30.78 -1.86 3.37
C GLN A 78 -29.84 -0.70 3.70
N ALA A 79 -29.99 -0.10 4.86
CA ALA A 79 -29.09 0.95 5.33
C ALA A 79 -27.63 0.47 5.44
N LEU A 80 -27.40 -0.78 5.89
CA LEU A 80 -26.07 -1.37 5.92
C LEU A 80 -25.47 -1.52 4.51
N ARG A 81 -26.27 -1.94 3.54
CA ARG A 81 -25.83 -2.11 2.16
C ARG A 81 -25.52 -0.76 1.51
N ASP A 82 -26.39 0.23 1.70
CA ASP A 82 -26.17 1.58 1.20
C ASP A 82 -24.89 2.19 1.78
N LEU A 83 -24.62 2.00 3.09
CA LEU A 83 -23.36 2.43 3.70
C LEU A 83 -22.15 1.79 3.01
N ILE A 84 -22.16 0.47 2.81
CA ILE A 84 -21.06 -0.26 2.17
C ILE A 84 -20.87 0.23 0.73
N ASP A 85 -21.94 0.34 -0.04
CA ASP A 85 -21.89 0.73 -1.45
C ASP A 85 -21.32 2.15 -1.60
N HIS A 86 -21.76 3.11 -0.77
CA HIS A 86 -21.23 4.49 -0.79
C HIS A 86 -19.77 4.55 -0.35
N VAL A 87 -19.39 3.86 0.73
CA VAL A 87 -18.02 3.89 1.24
C VAL A 87 -17.07 3.22 0.25
N THR A 88 -17.40 2.03 -0.26
CA THR A 88 -16.59 1.32 -1.24
C THR A 88 -16.52 2.07 -2.56
N GLY A 89 -17.63 2.64 -3.05
CA GLY A 89 -17.65 3.45 -4.27
C GLY A 89 -16.78 4.71 -4.15
N THR A 90 -16.89 5.42 -3.03
CA THR A 90 -16.08 6.62 -2.77
C THR A 90 -14.60 6.27 -2.62
N LEU A 91 -14.27 5.23 -1.86
CA LEU A 91 -12.89 4.77 -1.70
C LEU A 91 -12.29 4.33 -3.03
N ALA A 92 -13.02 3.57 -3.84
CA ALA A 92 -12.59 3.16 -5.17
C ALA A 92 -12.34 4.37 -6.08
N ALA A 93 -13.23 5.37 -6.09
CA ALA A 93 -13.05 6.58 -6.87
C ALA A 93 -11.79 7.36 -6.44
N VAL A 94 -11.59 7.53 -5.13
CA VAL A 94 -10.39 8.20 -4.59
C VAL A 94 -9.12 7.44 -4.95
N LEU A 95 -9.11 6.11 -4.79
CA LEU A 95 -7.96 5.29 -5.14
C LEU A 95 -7.67 5.31 -6.64
N LEU A 96 -8.69 5.28 -7.50
CA LEU A 96 -8.51 5.40 -8.96
C LEU A 96 -7.85 6.72 -9.35
N VAL A 97 -8.27 7.84 -8.74
CA VAL A 97 -7.64 9.14 -8.98
C VAL A 97 -6.20 9.14 -8.49
N LEU A 98 -5.94 8.65 -7.27
CA LEU A 98 -4.59 8.57 -6.70
C LEU A 98 -3.66 7.70 -7.56
N ILE A 99 -4.13 6.52 -7.98
CA ILE A 99 -3.37 5.60 -8.82
C ILE A 99 -3.08 6.25 -10.17
N SER A 100 -4.07 6.89 -10.79
CA SER A 100 -3.88 7.60 -12.06
C SER A 100 -2.80 8.68 -11.93
N ILE A 101 -2.86 9.49 -10.88
CA ILE A 101 -1.85 10.51 -10.59
C ILE A 101 -0.47 9.84 -10.41
N GLY A 102 -0.38 8.77 -9.61
CA GLY A 102 0.87 8.08 -9.36
C GLY A 102 1.53 7.48 -10.60
N ILE A 103 0.74 6.94 -11.54
CA ILE A 103 1.25 6.39 -12.80
C ILE A 103 1.69 7.51 -13.75
N PHE A 104 0.80 8.48 -14.02
CA PHE A 104 1.07 9.51 -15.03
C PHE A 104 2.09 10.54 -14.55
N ALA A 105 2.05 10.89 -13.26
CA ALA A 105 2.98 11.83 -12.65
C ALA A 105 4.14 11.11 -11.92
N ALA A 106 4.44 9.84 -12.24
CA ALA A 106 5.49 9.07 -11.55
C ALA A 106 6.84 9.81 -11.40
N PRO A 107 7.39 10.49 -12.43
CA PRO A 107 8.63 11.25 -12.28
C PRO A 107 8.49 12.43 -11.30
N LEU A 108 7.35 13.11 -11.32
CA LEU A 108 7.07 14.22 -10.40
C LEU A 108 6.90 13.72 -8.97
N VAL A 109 6.17 12.62 -8.77
CA VAL A 109 6.07 11.97 -7.46
C VAL A 109 7.47 11.60 -6.97
N LEU A 110 8.29 10.97 -7.80
CA LEU A 110 9.64 10.58 -7.44
C LEU A 110 10.52 11.79 -7.08
N SER A 111 10.41 12.92 -7.79
CA SER A 111 11.15 14.15 -7.47
C SER A 111 10.83 14.72 -6.08
N ILE A 112 9.63 14.46 -5.55
CA ILE A 112 9.25 14.87 -4.20
C ILE A 112 9.89 13.95 -3.16
N PHE A 113 9.97 12.65 -3.44
CA PHE A 113 10.50 11.65 -2.50
C PHE A 113 12.02 11.51 -2.55
N ALA A 114 12.65 11.78 -3.69
CA ALA A 114 14.09 11.72 -3.89
C ALA A 114 14.60 12.91 -4.75
N PRO A 115 14.46 14.15 -4.27
CA PRO A 115 14.91 15.33 -5.02
C PRO A 115 16.40 15.31 -5.33
N GLY A 116 17.22 14.73 -4.43
CA GLY A 116 18.67 14.61 -4.65
C GLY A 116 19.03 13.77 -5.88
N TRP A 117 18.23 12.77 -6.24
CA TRP A 117 18.49 11.96 -7.43
C TRP A 117 18.23 12.73 -8.73
N LEU A 118 17.27 13.65 -8.70
CA LEU A 118 17.00 14.55 -9.82
C LEU A 118 18.08 15.64 -9.93
N VAL A 119 18.50 16.22 -8.81
CA VAL A 119 19.51 17.29 -8.78
C VAL A 119 20.89 16.79 -9.20
N ASP A 120 21.26 15.57 -8.78
CA ASP A 120 22.54 14.94 -9.09
C ASP A 120 22.55 14.22 -10.47
N ASP A 121 21.46 14.30 -11.26
CA ASP A 121 21.28 13.61 -12.55
C ASP A 121 21.58 12.10 -12.49
N ARG A 122 20.98 11.44 -11.48
CA ARG A 122 21.25 10.02 -11.20
C ARG A 122 20.48 9.10 -12.15
N PRO A 123 21.13 8.10 -12.79
CA PRO A 123 20.46 7.16 -13.69
C PRO A 123 19.38 6.32 -12.99
N GLU A 124 19.48 6.15 -11.67
CA GLU A 124 18.49 5.46 -10.85
C GLU A 124 17.13 6.16 -10.83
N PHE A 125 17.08 7.47 -11.12
CA PHE A 125 15.85 8.26 -11.11
C PHE A 125 14.85 7.74 -12.15
N ASP A 126 15.26 7.63 -13.41
CA ASP A 126 14.38 7.18 -14.50
C ASP A 126 13.96 5.72 -14.32
N LEU A 127 14.88 4.88 -13.84
CA LEU A 127 14.59 3.49 -13.52
C LEU A 127 13.53 3.38 -12.41
N SER A 128 13.70 4.14 -11.33
CA SER A 128 12.76 4.14 -10.21
C SER A 128 11.42 4.74 -10.61
N ALA A 129 11.38 5.76 -11.48
CA ALA A 129 10.15 6.32 -12.00
C ALA A 129 9.38 5.31 -12.86
N GLY A 130 10.10 4.53 -13.69
CA GLY A 130 9.54 3.42 -14.45
C GLY A 130 8.97 2.31 -13.54
N MET A 131 9.74 1.89 -12.54
CA MET A 131 9.28 0.90 -11.55
C MET A 131 8.09 1.40 -10.74
N LEU A 132 8.07 2.68 -10.39
CA LEU A 132 6.99 3.30 -9.64
C LEU A 132 5.67 3.17 -10.38
N ARG A 133 5.63 3.36 -11.70
CA ARG A 133 4.40 3.16 -12.51
C ARG A 133 3.83 1.75 -12.37
N ILE A 134 4.69 0.75 -12.18
CA ILE A 134 4.32 -0.65 -12.06
C ILE A 134 3.88 -0.96 -10.62
N THR A 135 4.56 -0.40 -9.62
CA THR A 135 4.30 -0.68 -8.20
C THR A 135 3.22 0.21 -7.59
N PHE A 136 2.87 1.34 -8.22
CA PHE A 136 1.90 2.29 -7.69
C PHE A 136 0.47 1.74 -7.54
N PRO A 137 -0.07 0.95 -8.49
CA PRO A 137 -1.35 0.27 -8.32
C PRO A 137 -1.19 -0.85 -7.28
N TYR A 138 -1.37 -0.50 -6.00
CA TYR A 138 -1.30 -1.43 -4.87
C TYR A 138 -2.66 -2.06 -4.53
#